data_AF-A0A1Q7VUM4-F1
#
_entry.id   AF-A0A1Q7VUM4-F1
#
_cell.length_a   1.000
_cell.length_b   1.000
_cell.length_c   1.000
_cell.angle_alpha   90.00
_cell.angle_beta   90.00
_cell.angle_gamma   90.00
#
_symmetry.space_group_name_H-M   'P 1'
#
loop_
_entity.id
_entity.type
_entity.pdbx_description
1 polymer ?
#
loop_
_entity_poly.entity_id
_entity_poly.type
_entity_poly.pdbx_seq_one_letter_code
_entity_poly.pdbx_strand_id
1 'polypeptide(L)'
;MQRRSKRVLSLATGISTLAGCVALLATQPAQAAGPVHAFPSHQTYKVGVMPSASQSARDAAVKKQYDSWKATYLVHGCATNEYYVSTKGDGDATNNGPVSEGQGYGMNIVPLMAGYDGNAQTEFNGLWQLVKDHEDQYGLMRWQLDGKTCAYYSGGTPDGATDGDLDIGYGLILADKQWGGYSGDALKWLTAFWNHDVAPDGHLKCEDDGPNTDTRPSDHMIDHLRAFAAYDTSHDWNKVIARTEAVDSALVTNYSGSYGLLPDFVVGANGSAPAPAPANYQENQPDDIVGYNSVRVPWHMGTDALLNGSGSAFELADAAKWSACAKKVSGGDPAKVYPHLNLNCTAHGTSDVAEEAGDSIGPSAMAAGDQAWTDSIWNFLQTNPYGDGYYGESIKTLVMIVMAGDYWSPAASGSSGGGTCTPGQVLTNPGFESGAGSWTQTSTLGYPPITKATSTEPAHSGSWEAFFDGNGSKDADTLAQGVAIPAGCAAALTYWLHIDTTENTSTATPDTFKVQILNSSGTVLATVGSFSNLDKNSGYAQKSVDLSSYAGQSVTLKFTGAETDANGGTTDFVIDDTALTTS
;
A
#
# COMPACT_ATOMS: atom_id res chain seq x y z
N MET A 1 -34.57 53.96 -54.24
CA MET A 1 -34.43 53.85 -55.70
C MET A 1 -34.72 52.41 -56.11
N GLN A 2 -35.81 52.21 -56.87
CA GLN A 2 -36.21 50.94 -57.46
C GLN A 2 -35.29 50.52 -58.60
N ARG A 3 -35.07 49.20 -58.78
CA ARG A 3 -35.08 48.48 -60.08
C ARG A 3 -34.98 46.98 -59.77
N ARG A 4 -36.09 46.24 -59.86
CA ARG A 4 -36.60 45.48 -61.04
C ARG A 4 -35.67 44.31 -61.43
N SER A 5 -36.05 43.08 -61.10
CA SER A 5 -36.86 42.14 -61.93
C SER A 5 -36.05 41.32 -62.93
N LYS A 6 -36.00 39.98 -62.77
CA LYS A 6 -36.65 38.97 -63.64
C LYS A 6 -36.01 37.58 -63.46
N ARG A 7 -36.89 36.58 -63.45
CA ARG A 7 -36.65 35.13 -63.58
C ARG A 7 -35.92 34.82 -64.91
N VAL A 8 -35.28 33.64 -65.00
CA VAL A 8 -35.67 32.53 -65.92
C VAL A 8 -34.57 31.44 -66.03
N LEU A 9 -35.05 30.19 -66.08
CA LEU A 9 -34.51 28.94 -66.65
C LEU A 9 -33.63 27.99 -65.82
N SER A 10 -34.21 26.80 -65.67
CA SER A 10 -33.68 25.50 -65.27
C SER A 10 -32.62 24.98 -66.25
N LEU A 11 -31.67 24.17 -65.74
CA LEU A 11 -31.29 22.92 -66.40
C LEU A 11 -30.71 21.96 -65.36
N ALA A 12 -31.34 20.80 -65.23
CA ALA A 12 -30.88 19.70 -64.42
C ALA A 12 -29.78 18.93 -65.15
N THR A 13 -28.71 18.59 -64.44
CA THR A 13 -27.77 17.55 -64.86
C THR A 13 -27.53 16.66 -63.66
N GLY A 14 -27.99 15.41 -63.77
CA GLY A 14 -27.82 14.40 -62.75
C GLY A 14 -26.36 13.94 -62.68
N ILE A 15 -25.84 13.89 -61.46
CA ILE A 15 -24.66 13.10 -61.11
C ILE A 15 -25.07 12.26 -59.92
N SER A 16 -25.13 10.96 -60.17
CA SER A 16 -25.30 9.89 -59.19
C SER A 16 -24.09 9.84 -58.26
N THR A 17 -24.26 10.27 -57.00
CA THR A 17 -23.28 10.06 -55.92
C THR A 17 -23.75 8.93 -55.02
N LEU A 18 -22.88 7.92 -54.87
CA LEU A 18 -23.00 6.83 -53.91
C LEU A 18 -23.33 7.37 -52.51
N ALA A 19 -24.40 6.86 -51.90
CA ALA A 19 -24.68 7.05 -50.49
C ALA A 19 -23.69 6.21 -49.67
N GLY A 20 -22.59 6.83 -49.23
CA GLY A 20 -21.77 6.30 -48.15
C GLY A 20 -22.43 6.65 -46.81
N CYS A 21 -22.99 5.66 -46.13
CA CYS A 21 -23.36 5.78 -44.72
C CYS A 21 -22.09 5.95 -43.90
N VAL A 22 -21.70 7.18 -43.61
CA VAL A 22 -20.72 7.47 -42.56
C VAL A 22 -21.45 7.34 -41.23
N ALA A 23 -21.30 6.19 -40.58
CA ALA A 23 -21.64 6.05 -39.17
C ALA A 23 -20.68 6.95 -38.38
N LEU A 24 -21.19 8.09 -37.91
CA LEU A 24 -20.54 8.90 -36.88
C LEU A 24 -20.45 8.03 -35.62
N LEU A 25 -19.34 7.33 -35.45
CA LEU A 25 -18.92 6.80 -34.16
C LEU A 25 -18.66 8.02 -33.27
N ALA A 26 -19.65 8.39 -32.45
CA ALA A 26 -19.42 9.25 -31.32
C ALA A 26 -18.42 8.51 -30.42
N THR A 27 -17.18 8.97 -30.39
CA THR A 27 -16.20 8.56 -29.38
C THR A 27 -16.79 8.95 -28.04
N GLN A 28 -17.28 7.98 -27.28
CA GLN A 28 -17.55 8.21 -25.88
C GLN A 28 -16.25 8.70 -25.23
N PRO A 29 -16.29 9.75 -24.38
CA PRO A 29 -15.12 10.10 -23.59
C PRO A 29 -14.70 8.84 -22.83
N ALA A 30 -13.41 8.51 -22.87
CA ALA A 30 -12.87 7.43 -22.07
C ALA A 30 -13.30 7.68 -20.62
N GLN A 31 -14.05 6.74 -20.04
CA GLN A 31 -14.36 6.75 -18.62
C GLN A 31 -13.01 6.85 -17.90
N ALA A 32 -12.77 7.90 -17.12
CA ALA A 32 -11.59 7.96 -16.26
C ALA A 32 -11.54 6.66 -15.45
N ALA A 33 -10.41 5.95 -15.48
CA ALA A 33 -10.24 4.78 -14.64
C ALA A 33 -10.49 5.22 -13.19
N GLY A 34 -11.34 4.50 -12.47
CA GLY A 34 -11.58 4.78 -11.05
C GLY A 34 -10.29 4.63 -10.24
N PRO A 35 -10.25 5.16 -9.00
CA PRO A 35 -9.10 5.04 -8.12
C PRO A 35 -8.68 3.57 -7.96
N VAL A 36 -7.38 3.29 -8.11
CA VAL A 36 -6.82 1.93 -8.04
C VAL A 36 -6.88 1.38 -6.61
N HIS A 37 -6.48 2.16 -5.61
CA HIS A 37 -6.56 1.81 -4.19
C HIS A 37 -7.70 2.57 -3.52
N ALA A 38 -8.94 2.30 -3.93
CA ALA A 38 -10.11 2.99 -3.40
C ALA A 38 -10.29 2.78 -1.89
N PHE A 39 -10.58 3.85 -1.15
CA PHE A 39 -10.96 3.77 0.26
C PHE A 39 -12.30 3.02 0.43
N PRO A 40 -12.44 2.15 1.45
CA PRO A 40 -11.43 1.75 2.44
C PRO A 40 -10.49 0.66 1.88
N SER A 41 -9.21 0.68 2.28
CA SER A 41 -8.19 -0.18 1.68
C SER A 41 -7.98 -1.49 2.44
N HIS A 42 -8.39 -1.56 3.73
CA HIS A 42 -8.36 -2.76 4.58
C HIS A 42 -7.02 -3.51 4.55
N GLN A 43 -5.92 -2.78 4.66
CA GLN A 43 -4.57 -3.31 4.77
C GLN A 43 -4.43 -4.33 5.89
N THR A 44 -3.72 -5.40 5.58
CA THR A 44 -3.23 -6.34 6.57
C THR A 44 -1.81 -5.96 6.95
N TYR A 45 -1.64 -5.39 8.14
CA TYR A 45 -0.31 -5.09 8.68
C TYR A 45 0.43 -6.36 9.08
N LYS A 46 1.76 -6.31 9.02
CA LYS A 46 2.65 -7.46 9.23
C LYS A 46 2.83 -7.82 10.70
N VAL A 47 2.61 -6.88 11.61
CA VAL A 47 2.76 -7.03 13.06
C VAL A 47 1.69 -6.22 13.78
N GLY A 48 1.65 -6.38 15.10
CA GLY A 48 0.81 -5.57 15.98
C GLY A 48 -0.63 -6.03 16.07
N VAL A 49 -1.49 -5.11 16.47
CA VAL A 49 -2.94 -5.30 16.64
C VAL A 49 -3.71 -4.18 15.93
N MET A 50 -4.97 -4.45 15.59
CA MET A 50 -5.92 -3.42 15.13
C MET A 50 -6.82 -3.00 16.30
N PRO A 51 -7.43 -1.79 16.29
CA PRO A 51 -8.46 -1.45 17.25
C PRO A 51 -9.61 -2.48 17.21
N SER A 52 -10.13 -2.87 18.37
CA SER A 52 -11.14 -3.92 18.52
C SER A 52 -12.49 -3.59 17.86
N ALA A 53 -12.70 -2.32 17.49
CA ALA A 53 -13.88 -1.89 16.74
C ALA A 53 -13.98 -2.63 15.40
N SER A 54 -15.20 -3.03 15.02
CA SER A 54 -15.44 -3.69 13.72
C SER A 54 -14.88 -2.85 12.56
N GLN A 55 -14.40 -3.48 11.49
CA GLN A 55 -13.89 -2.76 10.31
C GLN A 55 -14.87 -1.68 9.82
N SER A 56 -16.16 -2.00 9.66
CA SER A 56 -17.17 -1.02 9.25
C SER A 56 -17.30 0.20 10.18
N ALA A 57 -17.06 0.03 11.48
CA ALA A 57 -17.06 1.13 12.44
C ALA A 57 -15.79 1.99 12.31
N ARG A 58 -14.65 1.35 12.02
CA ARG A 58 -13.38 2.03 11.76
C ARG A 58 -13.46 2.88 10.48
N ASP A 59 -13.94 2.29 9.39
CA ASP A 59 -14.16 3.00 8.11
C ASP A 59 -15.12 4.18 8.29
N ALA A 60 -16.22 4.00 9.07
CA ALA A 60 -17.19 5.06 9.32
C ALA A 60 -16.61 6.21 10.15
N ALA A 61 -15.74 5.91 11.13
CA ALA A 61 -15.06 6.92 11.93
C ALA A 61 -14.08 7.74 11.08
N VAL A 62 -13.29 7.08 10.22
CA VAL A 62 -12.38 7.75 9.28
C VAL A 62 -13.14 8.66 8.33
N LYS A 63 -14.23 8.19 7.72
CA LYS A 63 -15.09 9.01 6.83
C LYS A 63 -15.59 10.27 7.54
N LYS A 64 -16.10 10.11 8.76
CA LYS A 64 -16.59 11.24 9.57
C LYS A 64 -15.48 12.25 9.85
N GLN A 65 -14.29 11.78 10.23
CA GLN A 65 -13.15 12.64 10.51
C GLN A 65 -12.69 13.37 9.25
N TYR A 66 -12.52 12.65 8.15
CA TYR A 66 -12.16 13.23 6.86
C TYR A 66 -13.15 14.29 6.38
N ASP A 67 -14.46 14.03 6.46
CA ASP A 67 -15.48 15.01 6.07
C ASP A 67 -15.37 16.29 6.91
N SER A 68 -15.08 16.16 8.21
CA SER A 68 -14.87 17.29 9.13
C SER A 68 -13.60 18.07 8.80
N TRP A 69 -12.47 17.36 8.63
CA TRP A 69 -11.17 17.92 8.26
C TRP A 69 -11.26 18.66 6.93
N LYS A 70 -11.79 17.99 5.90
CA LYS A 70 -11.94 18.54 4.55
C LYS A 70 -12.78 19.82 4.54
N ALA A 71 -13.93 19.80 5.22
CA ALA A 71 -14.82 20.97 5.28
C ALA A 71 -14.18 22.17 5.99
N THR A 72 -13.20 21.94 6.85
CA THR A 72 -12.59 22.97 7.69
C THR A 72 -11.28 23.50 7.12
N TYR A 73 -10.44 22.60 6.61
CA TYR A 73 -9.03 22.88 6.30
C TYR A 73 -8.70 22.82 4.82
N LEU A 74 -9.42 22.04 4.00
CA LEU A 74 -9.16 22.00 2.55
C LEU A 74 -9.87 23.19 1.86
N VAL A 75 -9.09 24.19 1.46
CA VAL A 75 -9.61 25.43 0.88
C VAL A 75 -9.31 25.49 -0.61
N HIS A 76 -10.35 25.71 -1.41
CA HIS A 76 -10.19 26.14 -2.81
C HIS A 76 -9.87 27.64 -2.84
N GLY A 77 -8.64 28.00 -3.21
CA GLY A 77 -8.13 29.37 -3.05
C GLY A 77 -6.81 29.60 -3.78
N CYS A 78 -6.26 30.82 -3.68
CA CYS A 78 -5.10 31.31 -4.45
C CYS A 78 -5.38 31.52 -5.94
N ALA A 79 -5.84 30.49 -6.64
CA ALA A 79 -6.28 30.54 -8.03
C ALA A 79 -7.47 29.59 -8.28
N THR A 80 -8.06 29.67 -9.47
CA THR A 80 -9.27 28.87 -9.81
C THR A 80 -9.04 27.36 -9.86
N ASN A 81 -7.79 26.93 -9.96
CA ASN A 81 -7.36 25.54 -10.06
C ASN A 81 -6.44 25.13 -8.90
N GLU A 82 -6.43 25.88 -7.80
CA GLU A 82 -5.56 25.64 -6.65
C GLU A 82 -6.36 25.33 -5.40
N TYR A 83 -5.81 24.40 -4.61
CA TYR A 83 -6.28 24.10 -3.28
C TYR A 83 -5.12 24.22 -2.30
N TYR A 84 -5.41 24.57 -1.07
CA TYR A 84 -4.43 24.57 0.01
C TYR A 84 -5.02 24.03 1.31
N VAL A 85 -4.15 23.52 2.19
CA VAL A 85 -4.54 23.16 3.56
C VAL A 85 -4.35 24.37 4.48
N SER A 86 -5.45 24.85 5.06
CA SER A 86 -5.47 26.03 5.90
C SER A 86 -4.94 25.75 7.30
N THR A 87 -4.03 26.60 7.79
CA THR A 87 -3.52 26.58 9.18
C THR A 87 -4.50 27.11 10.23
N LYS A 88 -5.80 27.01 9.94
CA LYS A 88 -6.85 27.57 10.78
C LYS A 88 -6.82 26.95 12.17
N GLY A 89 -6.83 27.78 13.21
CA GLY A 89 -6.85 27.33 14.61
C GLY A 89 -5.51 27.52 15.31
N ASP A 90 -4.40 27.35 14.59
CA ASP A 90 -3.06 27.39 15.19
C ASP A 90 -2.31 28.69 14.85
N GLY A 91 -2.64 29.32 13.71
CA GLY A 91 -2.07 30.61 13.34
C GLY A 91 -0.67 30.52 12.74
N ASP A 92 -0.26 29.32 12.32
CA ASP A 92 1.04 29.02 11.73
C ASP A 92 1.29 29.71 10.40
N ALA A 93 0.25 30.24 9.74
CA ALA A 93 0.42 31.14 8.62
C ALA A 93 -0.59 32.29 8.63
N THR A 94 -0.17 33.42 8.06
CA THR A 94 -0.99 34.62 8.01
C THR A 94 -2.27 34.40 7.22
N ASN A 95 -3.38 34.91 7.77
CA ASN A 95 -4.72 34.73 7.21
C ASN A 95 -5.12 33.25 7.02
N ASN A 96 -4.61 32.36 7.89
CA ASN A 96 -4.80 30.91 7.81
C ASN A 96 -4.34 30.32 6.46
N GLY A 97 -3.26 30.85 5.89
CA GLY A 97 -2.64 30.29 4.70
C GLY A 97 -2.03 28.91 4.98
N PRO A 98 -1.46 28.26 3.96
CA PRO A 98 -0.77 26.98 4.13
C PRO A 98 0.66 27.17 4.63
N VAL A 99 1.13 26.17 5.37
CA VAL A 99 2.54 25.79 5.46
C VAL A 99 2.78 24.55 4.59
N SER A 100 4.02 24.30 4.14
CA SER A 100 4.35 23.13 3.32
C SER A 100 4.04 21.81 4.03
N GLU A 101 4.23 21.74 5.34
CA GLU A 101 3.83 20.61 6.20
C GLU A 101 2.34 20.26 6.02
N GLY A 102 1.44 21.21 6.33
CA GLY A 102 0.01 21.03 6.16
C GLY A 102 -0.39 20.74 4.71
N GLN A 103 0.29 21.35 3.72
CA GLN A 103 0.07 21.06 2.31
C GLN A 103 0.40 19.59 1.98
N GLY A 104 1.53 19.10 2.48
CA GLY A 104 1.97 17.71 2.39
C GLY A 104 0.96 16.76 3.03
N TYR A 105 0.49 17.06 4.24
CA TYR A 105 -0.58 16.27 4.89
C TYR A 105 -1.82 16.14 4.01
N GLY A 106 -2.27 17.24 3.39
CA GLY A 106 -3.38 17.21 2.45
C GLY A 106 -3.10 16.33 1.23
N MET A 107 -1.88 16.40 0.69
CA MET A 107 -1.43 15.58 -0.44
C MET A 107 -1.31 14.10 -0.09
N ASN A 108 -1.26 13.73 1.19
CA ASN A 108 -1.36 12.34 1.64
C ASN A 108 -2.81 11.91 1.92
N ILE A 109 -3.57 12.72 2.67
CA ILE A 109 -4.95 12.42 3.06
C ILE A 109 -5.85 12.24 1.84
N VAL A 110 -5.79 13.16 0.87
CA VAL A 110 -6.70 13.18 -0.28
C VAL A 110 -6.61 11.91 -1.14
N PRO A 111 -5.43 11.44 -1.61
CA PRO A 111 -5.34 10.20 -2.38
C PRO A 111 -5.71 8.96 -1.56
N LEU A 112 -5.42 8.93 -0.25
CA LEU A 112 -5.82 7.82 0.63
C LEU A 112 -7.35 7.72 0.80
N MET A 113 -8.08 8.83 0.66
CA MET A 113 -9.54 8.90 0.77
C MET A 113 -10.27 8.80 -0.58
N ALA A 114 -9.53 8.71 -1.68
CA ALA A 114 -10.09 8.56 -3.02
C ALA A 114 -10.93 7.29 -3.14
N GLY A 115 -12.07 7.38 -3.82
CA GLY A 115 -13.05 6.28 -3.92
C GLY A 115 -14.21 6.44 -2.94
N TYR A 116 -13.93 6.94 -1.73
CA TYR A 116 -14.99 7.56 -0.90
C TYR A 116 -15.28 8.96 -1.40
N ASP A 117 -14.24 9.78 -1.54
CA ASP A 117 -14.36 11.10 -2.13
C ASP A 117 -14.24 11.04 -3.66
N GLY A 118 -15.34 11.40 -4.34
CA GLY A 118 -15.39 11.47 -5.80
C GLY A 118 -14.61 12.63 -6.40
N ASN A 119 -14.24 13.64 -5.60
CA ASN A 119 -13.48 14.80 -6.06
C ASN A 119 -11.97 14.69 -5.78
N ALA A 120 -11.52 13.63 -5.11
CA ALA A 120 -10.16 13.52 -4.58
C ALA A 120 -9.07 13.82 -5.62
N GLN A 121 -9.19 13.31 -6.85
CA GLN A 121 -8.18 13.60 -7.89
C GLN A 121 -8.18 15.08 -8.31
N THR A 122 -9.35 15.72 -8.37
CA THR A 122 -9.45 17.16 -8.71
C THR A 122 -8.82 18.01 -7.61
N GLU A 123 -9.07 17.66 -6.36
CA GLU A 123 -8.55 18.36 -5.20
C GLU A 123 -7.04 18.15 -5.06
N PHE A 124 -6.54 16.92 -5.25
CA PHE A 124 -5.11 16.64 -5.29
C PHE A 124 -4.41 17.43 -6.40
N ASN A 125 -4.98 17.49 -7.60
CA ASN A 125 -4.43 18.28 -8.70
C ASN A 125 -4.30 19.76 -8.33
N GLY A 126 -5.24 20.30 -7.56
CA GLY A 126 -5.15 21.68 -7.14
C GLY A 126 -4.21 21.91 -5.95
N LEU A 127 -4.09 20.95 -5.04
CA LEU A 127 -3.04 20.96 -4.00
C LEU A 127 -1.66 20.98 -4.66
N TRP A 128 -1.44 20.11 -5.65
CA TRP A 128 -0.20 20.06 -6.42
C TRP A 128 0.02 21.32 -7.27
N GLN A 129 -1.05 21.91 -7.81
CA GLN A 129 -0.92 23.13 -8.59
C GLN A 129 -0.38 24.29 -7.75
N LEU A 130 -0.87 24.45 -6.52
CA LEU A 130 -0.36 25.44 -5.59
C LEU A 130 1.14 25.24 -5.35
N VAL A 131 1.57 23.99 -5.10
CA VAL A 131 2.98 23.67 -4.87
C VAL A 131 3.84 24.17 -6.05
N LYS A 132 3.45 23.83 -7.30
CA LYS A 132 4.19 24.25 -8.49
C LYS A 132 4.30 25.77 -8.66
N ASP A 133 3.24 26.50 -8.34
CA ASP A 133 3.21 27.96 -8.49
C ASP A 133 3.98 28.67 -7.35
N HIS A 134 4.30 27.93 -6.29
CA HIS A 134 5.00 28.39 -5.10
C HIS A 134 6.29 27.62 -4.79
N GLU A 135 6.97 27.11 -5.83
CA GLU A 135 8.34 26.58 -5.71
C GLU A 135 9.35 27.70 -5.33
N ASP A 136 10.33 27.38 -4.49
CA ASP A 136 11.50 28.22 -4.21
C ASP A 136 12.56 28.11 -5.34
N GLN A 137 13.80 28.52 -5.05
CA GLN A 137 14.90 28.48 -6.02
C GLN A 137 15.47 27.08 -6.27
N TYR A 138 15.17 26.11 -5.41
CA TYR A 138 15.61 24.72 -5.49
C TYR A 138 14.53 23.79 -6.07
N GLY A 139 13.32 24.33 -6.28
CA GLY A 139 12.20 23.58 -6.85
C GLY A 139 11.40 22.83 -5.78
N LEU A 140 11.51 23.24 -4.52
CA LEU A 140 10.80 22.73 -3.36
C LEU A 140 9.74 23.74 -2.91
N MET A 141 8.81 23.35 -2.02
CA MET A 141 7.70 24.22 -1.68
C MET A 141 8.14 25.27 -0.68
N ARG A 142 7.92 26.55 -1.01
CA ARG A 142 8.08 27.63 -0.02
C ARG A 142 7.27 27.33 1.23
N TRP A 143 7.93 27.27 2.38
CA TRP A 143 7.33 26.64 3.56
C TRP A 143 6.10 27.36 4.13
N GLN A 144 5.85 28.63 3.79
CA GLN A 144 4.73 29.39 4.35
C GLN A 144 4.17 30.46 3.39
N LEU A 145 2.86 30.43 3.16
CA LEU A 145 2.14 31.38 2.29
C LEU A 145 1.02 32.11 3.06
N ASP A 146 0.72 33.35 2.65
CA ASP A 146 -0.43 34.10 3.16
C ASP A 146 -1.75 33.62 2.51
N GLY A 147 -2.76 33.30 3.32
CA GLY A 147 -4.02 32.72 2.83
C GLY A 147 -4.93 33.64 1.98
N LYS A 148 -4.60 34.93 1.85
CA LYS A 148 -5.36 35.88 1.00
C LYS A 148 -4.65 36.20 -0.30
N THR A 149 -3.34 36.37 -0.24
CA THR A 149 -2.50 36.84 -1.34
C THR A 149 -1.69 35.71 -1.98
N CYS A 150 -1.48 34.63 -1.23
CA CYS A 150 -0.63 33.49 -1.56
C CYS A 150 0.81 33.90 -1.82
N ALA A 151 1.19 35.10 -1.38
CA ALA A 151 2.59 35.51 -1.34
C ALA A 151 3.30 34.77 -0.20
N TYR A 152 4.58 34.50 -0.41
CA TYR A 152 5.47 34.01 0.64
C TYR A 152 5.50 35.01 1.81
N TYR A 153 5.31 34.51 3.03
CA TYR A 153 5.06 35.36 4.21
C TYR A 153 6.23 35.44 5.18
N SER A 154 7.03 34.38 5.34
CA SER A 154 8.08 34.29 6.38
C SER A 154 9.19 35.36 6.28
N GLY A 155 9.29 36.03 5.12
CA GLY A 155 10.31 37.05 4.87
C GLY A 155 11.67 36.43 4.58
N GLY A 156 12.64 37.23 4.14
CA GLY A 156 13.93 36.67 3.68
C GLY A 156 13.87 36.04 2.29
N THR A 157 14.80 35.14 2.01
CA THR A 157 14.82 34.34 0.77
C THR A 157 13.85 33.19 0.96
N PRO A 158 12.93 32.93 0.02
CA PRO A 158 12.05 31.78 0.11
C PRO A 158 12.84 30.46 0.13
N ASP A 159 12.45 29.60 1.06
CA ASP A 159 13.06 28.34 1.48
C ASP A 159 11.97 27.27 1.72
N GLY A 160 12.38 26.00 1.66
CA GLY A 160 11.58 24.81 1.90
C GLY A 160 11.69 24.28 3.32
N ALA A 161 10.88 23.28 3.66
CA ALA A 161 10.92 22.60 4.96
C ALA A 161 10.82 21.10 4.71
N THR A 162 11.83 20.36 5.19
CA THR A 162 12.10 19.00 4.74
C THR A 162 10.94 18.03 4.99
N ASP A 163 10.18 18.16 6.08
CA ASP A 163 8.96 17.37 6.34
C ASP A 163 7.84 17.67 5.34
N GLY A 164 7.56 18.94 5.07
CA GLY A 164 6.59 19.32 4.03
C GLY A 164 6.97 18.77 2.67
N ASP A 165 8.24 18.87 2.29
CA ASP A 165 8.74 18.38 1.01
C ASP A 165 8.77 16.84 0.93
N LEU A 166 9.02 16.15 2.06
CA LEU A 166 8.87 14.69 2.20
C LEU A 166 7.43 14.25 1.94
N ASP A 167 6.46 14.86 2.64
CA ASP A 167 5.05 14.52 2.51
C ASP A 167 4.53 14.83 1.09
N ILE A 168 4.93 15.94 0.47
CA ILE A 168 4.58 16.25 -0.92
C ILE A 168 5.13 15.18 -1.87
N GLY A 169 6.39 14.77 -1.69
CA GLY A 169 7.01 13.71 -2.48
C GLY A 169 6.26 12.38 -2.34
N TYR A 170 5.87 12.02 -1.13
CA TYR A 170 5.07 10.82 -0.87
C TYR A 170 3.66 10.91 -1.46
N GLY A 171 2.99 12.04 -1.32
CA GLY A 171 1.69 12.33 -1.92
C GLY A 171 1.68 12.21 -3.44
N LEU A 172 2.74 12.66 -4.12
CA LEU A 172 2.91 12.47 -5.57
C LEU A 172 3.04 10.99 -5.96
N ILE A 173 3.76 10.20 -5.16
CA ILE A 173 3.85 8.75 -5.38
C ILE A 173 2.48 8.09 -5.14
N LEU A 174 1.78 8.45 -4.05
CA LEU A 174 0.42 7.96 -3.79
C LEU A 174 -0.50 8.27 -4.97
N ALA A 175 -0.49 9.50 -5.47
CA ALA A 175 -1.30 9.90 -6.62
C ALA A 175 -0.97 9.12 -7.89
N ASP A 176 0.32 8.85 -8.16
CA ASP A 176 0.72 8.03 -9.31
C ASP A 176 0.24 6.58 -9.18
N LYS A 177 0.33 5.99 -7.99
CA LYS A 177 -0.22 4.65 -7.75
C LYS A 177 -1.74 4.62 -7.79
N GLN A 178 -2.38 5.71 -7.40
CA GLN A 178 -3.85 5.80 -7.33
C GLN A 178 -4.51 6.03 -8.67
N TRP A 179 -3.91 6.87 -9.52
CA TRP A 179 -4.53 7.36 -10.75
C TRP A 179 -3.61 7.33 -11.97
N GLY A 180 -2.31 7.17 -11.78
CA GLY A 180 -1.29 7.29 -12.82
C GLY A 180 -1.11 8.73 -13.33
N GLY A 181 0.00 8.96 -14.04
CA GLY A 181 0.25 10.24 -14.72
C GLY A 181 0.98 11.28 -13.87
N TYR A 182 1.42 10.92 -12.66
CA TYR A 182 2.18 11.80 -11.76
C TYR A 182 3.66 11.40 -11.70
N SER A 183 4.09 10.31 -12.35
CA SER A 183 5.48 9.81 -12.24
C SER A 183 6.54 10.84 -12.64
N GLY A 184 6.27 11.67 -13.65
CA GLY A 184 7.20 12.73 -14.06
C GLY A 184 7.37 13.80 -12.98
N ASP A 185 6.26 14.20 -12.36
CA ASP A 185 6.26 15.19 -11.28
C ASP A 185 6.90 14.61 -10.01
N ALA A 186 6.57 13.37 -9.64
CA ALA A 186 7.16 12.66 -8.51
C ALA A 186 8.69 12.55 -8.66
N LEU A 187 9.20 12.09 -9.81
CA LEU A 187 10.65 11.94 -10.01
C LEU A 187 11.38 13.30 -10.09
N LYS A 188 10.74 14.34 -10.65
CA LYS A 188 11.28 15.72 -10.60
C LYS A 188 11.42 16.18 -9.16
N TRP A 189 10.37 16.02 -8.36
CA TRP A 189 10.33 16.43 -6.95
C TRP A 189 11.39 15.70 -6.12
N LEU A 190 11.43 14.37 -6.20
CA LEU A 190 12.42 13.55 -5.49
C LEU A 190 13.86 13.90 -5.87
N THR A 191 14.11 14.32 -7.12
CA THR A 191 15.43 14.81 -7.53
C THR A 191 15.78 16.14 -6.87
N ALA A 192 14.83 17.08 -6.76
CA ALA A 192 15.05 18.34 -6.05
C ALA A 192 15.33 18.08 -4.56
N PHE A 193 14.46 17.28 -3.93
CA PHE A 193 14.60 16.87 -2.53
C PHE A 193 15.96 16.23 -2.27
N TRP A 194 16.37 15.24 -3.08
CA TRP A 194 17.67 14.59 -2.94
C TRP A 194 18.84 15.57 -3.00
N ASN A 195 18.77 16.59 -3.85
CA ASN A 195 19.86 17.53 -4.03
C ASN A 195 19.94 18.60 -2.92
N HIS A 196 18.85 18.84 -2.20
CA HIS A 196 18.72 20.01 -1.33
C HIS A 196 18.35 19.70 0.13
N ASP A 197 17.60 18.62 0.38
CA ASP A 197 17.23 18.15 1.72
C ASP A 197 18.06 16.97 2.22
N VAL A 198 18.73 16.24 1.32
CA VAL A 198 19.62 15.13 1.71
C VAL A 198 21.06 15.62 1.81
N ALA A 199 21.63 15.58 3.01
CA ALA A 199 23.02 15.96 3.24
C ALA A 199 24.02 14.94 2.62
N PRO A 200 25.29 15.33 2.40
CA PRO A 200 26.25 14.47 1.69
C PRO A 200 26.50 13.08 2.29
N ASP A 201 26.38 12.90 3.60
CA ASP A 201 26.50 11.60 4.27
C ASP A 201 25.17 10.82 4.33
N GLY A 202 24.07 11.44 3.92
CA GLY A 202 22.75 10.82 3.76
C GLY A 202 21.74 11.13 4.88
N HIS A 203 22.07 11.95 5.88
CA HIS A 203 21.03 12.40 6.82
C HIS A 203 20.11 13.41 6.13
N LEU A 204 18.87 13.50 6.60
CA LEU A 204 17.94 14.54 6.21
C LEU A 204 18.33 15.84 6.92
N LYS A 205 18.26 16.95 6.20
CA LYS A 205 18.38 18.28 6.80
C LYS A 205 17.03 18.68 7.42
N CYS A 206 17.01 19.77 8.17
CA CYS A 206 15.77 20.35 8.69
C CYS A 206 15.03 21.20 7.62
N GLU A 207 15.81 21.81 6.73
CA GLU A 207 15.35 22.65 5.63
C GLU A 207 16.37 22.65 4.48
N ASP A 208 15.92 23.05 3.29
CA ASP A 208 16.64 22.92 2.02
C ASP A 208 17.84 23.89 1.87
N ASP A 209 17.85 24.99 2.62
CA ASP A 209 18.96 25.94 2.73
C ASP A 209 19.73 25.85 4.07
N GLY A 210 19.30 24.93 4.94
CA GLY A 210 19.84 24.69 6.27
C GLY A 210 21.25 24.09 6.29
N PRO A 211 21.87 24.00 7.49
CA PRO A 211 23.20 23.43 7.64
C PRO A 211 23.20 21.91 7.38
N ASN A 212 24.28 21.40 6.76
CA ASN A 212 24.53 19.96 6.58
C ASN A 212 25.00 19.26 7.87
N THR A 213 24.58 19.72 9.04
CA THR A 213 24.99 19.19 10.34
C THR A 213 23.83 18.80 11.23
N ASP A 214 22.62 19.24 10.90
CA ASP A 214 21.48 19.22 11.79
C ASP A 214 20.34 18.42 11.14
N THR A 215 19.51 17.78 11.96
CA THR A 215 18.30 17.05 11.51
C THR A 215 17.18 17.23 12.52
N ARG A 216 15.95 17.01 12.07
CA ARG A 216 14.73 17.06 12.87
C ARG A 216 14.10 15.65 12.90
N PRO A 217 14.05 14.96 14.06
CA PRO A 217 13.58 13.57 14.12
C PRO A 217 12.14 13.32 13.67
N SER A 218 11.26 14.33 13.68
CA SER A 218 9.93 14.17 13.07
C SER A 218 9.97 13.95 11.56
N ASP A 219 11.05 14.36 10.89
CA ASP A 219 11.26 14.22 9.45
C ASP A 219 11.82 12.83 9.10
N HIS A 220 12.15 12.02 10.11
CA HIS A 220 12.65 10.65 9.96
C HIS A 220 11.50 9.69 9.60
N MET A 221 10.74 10.04 8.57
CA MET A 221 9.59 9.33 8.02
C MET A 221 10.07 8.11 7.24
N ILE A 222 10.62 7.10 7.94
CA ILE A 222 11.21 5.91 7.32
C ILE A 222 10.21 5.19 6.40
N ASP A 223 8.93 5.20 6.74
CA ASP A 223 7.87 4.62 5.91
C ASP A 223 7.76 5.32 4.53
N HIS A 224 7.98 6.63 4.49
CA HIS A 224 8.05 7.42 3.25
C HIS A 224 9.35 7.15 2.50
N LEU A 225 10.50 7.14 3.20
CA LEU A 225 11.80 6.89 2.58
C LEU A 225 11.87 5.49 1.93
N ARG A 226 11.22 4.48 2.52
CA ARG A 226 11.08 3.15 1.89
C ARG A 226 10.25 3.21 0.59
N ALA A 227 9.23 4.08 0.53
CA ALA A 227 8.51 4.33 -0.72
C ALA A 227 9.38 5.02 -1.77
N PHE A 228 10.21 5.98 -1.35
CA PHE A 228 11.13 6.66 -2.26
C PHE A 228 12.14 5.66 -2.82
N ALA A 229 12.73 4.81 -1.98
CA ALA A 229 13.64 3.74 -2.40
C ALA A 229 13.02 2.76 -3.39
N ALA A 230 11.73 2.45 -3.26
CA ALA A 230 11.02 1.58 -4.17
C ALA A 230 10.63 2.26 -5.50
N TYR A 231 10.44 3.58 -5.47
CA TYR A 231 9.89 4.34 -6.61
C TYR A 231 10.99 4.98 -7.46
N ASP A 232 11.94 5.65 -6.84
CA ASP A 232 13.07 6.32 -7.48
C ASP A 232 14.34 5.49 -7.33
N THR A 233 14.66 4.76 -8.39
CA THR A 233 15.87 3.92 -8.47
C THR A 233 17.11 4.67 -8.93
N SER A 234 17.00 5.99 -9.20
CA SER A 234 18.13 6.80 -9.64
C SER A 234 18.97 7.36 -8.49
N HIS A 235 18.39 7.42 -7.29
CA HIS A 235 19.06 7.84 -6.06
C HIS A 235 19.12 6.70 -5.04
N ASP A 236 20.13 6.74 -4.16
CA ASP A 236 20.36 5.71 -3.15
C ASP A 236 19.61 6.04 -1.85
N TRP A 237 18.29 5.96 -1.87
CA TRP A 237 17.45 6.18 -0.69
C TRP A 237 17.72 5.19 0.46
N ASN A 238 18.28 4.01 0.16
CA ASN A 238 18.69 3.06 1.20
C ASN A 238 19.85 3.61 2.04
N LYS A 239 20.73 4.43 1.46
CA LYS A 239 21.74 5.18 2.21
C LYS A 239 21.09 6.15 3.20
N VAL A 240 20.01 6.83 2.79
CA VAL A 240 19.28 7.78 3.65
C VAL A 240 18.63 7.04 4.81
N ILE A 241 17.87 5.97 4.52
CA ILE A 241 17.27 5.10 5.56
C ILE A 241 18.31 4.63 6.57
N ALA A 242 19.42 4.04 6.09
CA ALA A 242 20.46 3.52 6.96
C ALA A 242 21.13 4.63 7.79
N ARG A 243 21.25 5.84 7.25
CA ARG A 243 21.81 6.98 7.97
C ARG A 243 20.86 7.50 9.04
N THR A 244 19.58 7.61 8.71
CA THR A 244 18.53 8.01 9.66
C THR A 244 18.45 7.02 10.83
N GLU A 245 18.35 5.71 10.55
CA GLU A 245 18.37 4.65 11.58
C GLU A 245 19.64 4.73 12.45
N ALA A 246 20.80 5.05 11.87
CA ALA A 246 22.06 5.18 12.62
C ALA A 246 22.07 6.41 13.54
N VAL A 247 21.52 7.54 13.10
CA VAL A 247 21.39 8.75 13.93
C VAL A 247 20.44 8.49 15.09
N ASP A 248 19.26 7.94 14.82
CA ASP A 248 18.25 7.66 15.85
C ASP A 248 18.72 6.61 16.83
N SER A 249 19.36 5.55 16.35
CA SER A 249 19.93 4.52 17.22
C SER A 249 20.98 5.09 18.17
N ALA A 250 21.83 6.02 17.71
CA ALA A 250 22.81 6.69 18.56
C ALA A 250 22.13 7.60 19.60
N LEU A 251 21.10 8.35 19.22
CA LEU A 251 20.34 9.21 20.13
C LEU A 251 19.62 8.39 21.20
N VAL A 252 18.89 7.34 20.79
CA VAL A 252 18.20 6.43 21.70
C VAL A 252 19.20 5.79 22.65
N THR A 253 20.31 5.25 22.14
CA THR A 253 21.32 4.58 22.99
C THR A 253 21.90 5.51 24.05
N ASN A 254 22.18 6.77 23.71
CA ASN A 254 22.90 7.68 24.57
C ASN A 254 22.00 8.53 25.50
N TYR A 255 20.76 8.82 25.09
CA TYR A 255 19.92 9.82 25.77
C TYR A 255 18.57 9.26 26.27
N SER A 256 18.02 8.21 25.64
CA SER A 256 16.66 7.74 25.93
C SER A 256 16.50 6.22 25.87
N GLY A 257 17.54 5.44 26.15
CA GLY A 257 17.60 4.01 25.78
C GLY A 257 16.46 3.12 26.28
N SER A 258 15.86 3.47 27.42
CA SER A 258 14.69 2.77 27.99
C SER A 258 13.34 3.22 27.42
N TYR A 259 13.29 4.31 26.67
CA TYR A 259 12.06 5.02 26.30
C TYR A 259 11.94 5.35 24.81
N GLY A 260 13.04 5.33 24.04
CA GLY A 260 13.00 5.57 22.58
C GLY A 260 12.75 7.02 22.18
N LEU A 261 12.64 7.94 23.13
CA LEU A 261 12.32 9.35 22.84
C LEU A 261 13.45 10.02 22.05
N LEU A 262 13.09 10.75 21.00
CA LEU A 262 13.98 11.57 20.19
C LEU A 262 13.67 13.06 20.45
N PRO A 263 14.68 13.95 20.49
CA PRO A 263 14.48 15.38 20.70
C PRO A 263 13.84 16.04 19.46
N ASP A 264 13.38 17.29 19.56
CA ASP A 264 12.85 18.05 18.42
C ASP A 264 13.95 18.35 17.39
N PHE A 265 15.15 18.70 17.83
CA PHE A 265 16.27 18.96 16.94
C PHE A 265 17.54 18.25 17.38
N VAL A 266 18.37 17.93 16.39
CA VAL A 266 19.63 17.20 16.56
C VAL A 266 20.73 17.99 15.88
N VAL A 267 21.86 18.15 16.59
CA VAL A 267 23.10 18.71 16.03
C VAL A 267 24.14 17.61 15.88
N GLY A 268 25.07 17.81 14.94
CA GLY A 268 26.14 16.84 14.67
C GLY A 268 25.64 15.54 14.03
N ALA A 269 24.49 15.59 13.35
CA ALA A 269 23.89 14.50 12.59
C ALA A 269 24.84 13.96 11.52
N ASN A 270 25.72 14.80 10.98
CA ASN A 270 26.75 14.44 10.01
C ASN A 270 27.96 13.68 10.59
N GLY A 271 28.01 13.50 11.91
CA GLY A 271 29.12 12.86 12.62
C GLY A 271 28.77 11.49 13.20
N SER A 272 29.67 10.99 14.05
CA SER A 272 29.49 9.73 14.81
C SER A 272 28.88 9.93 16.20
N ALA A 273 28.52 11.17 16.56
CA ALA A 273 28.03 11.53 17.88
C ALA A 273 26.92 12.60 17.76
N PRO A 274 25.78 12.28 17.11
CA PRO A 274 24.62 13.17 17.12
C PRO A 274 24.14 13.39 18.55
N ALA A 275 23.67 14.60 18.83
CA ALA A 275 23.21 15.00 20.15
C ALA A 275 21.95 15.88 20.05
N PRO A 276 21.07 15.90 21.07
CA PRO A 276 20.00 16.88 21.17
C PRO A 276 20.55 18.31 20.99
N ALA A 277 19.90 19.09 20.14
CA ALA A 277 20.24 20.50 19.95
C ALA A 277 20.03 21.27 21.26
N PRO A 278 20.86 22.27 21.60
CA PRO A 278 20.62 23.09 22.78
C PRO A 278 19.26 23.78 22.73
N ALA A 279 18.64 24.05 23.89
CA ALA A 279 17.40 24.83 23.93
C ALA A 279 17.57 26.20 23.24
N ASN A 280 16.55 26.60 22.48
CA ASN A 280 16.53 27.81 21.65
C ASN A 280 17.59 27.85 20.54
N TYR A 281 17.85 26.70 19.91
CA TYR A 281 18.81 26.58 18.81
C TYR A 281 18.16 26.86 17.46
N GLN A 282 17.06 26.16 17.14
CA GLN A 282 16.28 26.37 15.91
C GLN A 282 15.02 27.20 16.22
N GLU A 283 14.24 26.77 17.22
CA GLU A 283 12.99 27.41 17.57
C GLU A 283 13.08 28.12 18.92
N ASN A 284 12.19 29.06 19.25
CA ASN A 284 12.23 29.75 20.55
C ASN A 284 11.60 28.89 21.67
N GLN A 285 12.07 27.65 21.81
CA GLN A 285 11.58 26.66 22.76
C GLN A 285 12.69 25.66 23.17
N PRO A 286 12.46 24.76 24.14
CA PRO A 286 13.40 23.69 24.45
C PRO A 286 13.49 22.69 23.29
N ASP A 287 14.55 22.79 22.50
CA ASP A 287 14.81 21.91 21.34
C ASP A 287 15.43 20.54 21.74
N ASP A 288 15.91 20.41 22.99
CA ASP A 288 16.61 19.23 23.51
C ASP A 288 15.68 18.14 24.08
N ILE A 289 14.38 18.31 23.92
CA ILE A 289 13.32 17.43 24.44
C ILE A 289 12.39 16.98 23.32
N VAL A 290 11.45 16.08 23.61
CA VAL A 290 10.27 15.93 22.77
C VAL A 290 9.40 17.18 22.95
N GLY A 291 9.11 17.88 21.86
CA GLY A 291 8.14 18.96 21.75
C GLY A 291 7.19 18.73 20.58
N TYR A 292 6.58 19.82 20.08
CA TYR A 292 5.56 19.75 19.03
C TYR A 292 6.09 19.19 17.70
N ASN A 293 7.41 19.15 17.47
CA ASN A 293 7.94 18.42 16.33
C ASN A 293 7.90 16.92 16.59
N SER A 294 8.61 16.45 17.62
CA SER A 294 8.86 15.03 17.85
C SER A 294 7.68 14.25 18.42
N VAL A 295 6.53 14.88 18.72
CA VAL A 295 5.28 14.15 18.94
C VAL A 295 4.85 13.32 17.73
N ARG A 296 5.32 13.65 16.51
CA ARG A 296 5.04 12.90 15.26
C ARG A 296 5.87 11.62 15.10
N VAL A 297 7.02 11.52 15.77
CA VAL A 297 7.92 10.34 15.71
C VAL A 297 7.20 9.01 15.92
N PRO A 298 6.41 8.81 17.00
CA PRO A 298 5.72 7.53 17.24
C PRO A 298 4.68 7.18 16.17
N TRP A 299 4.14 8.15 15.42
CA TRP A 299 3.26 7.85 14.29
C TRP A 299 4.05 7.20 13.15
N HIS A 300 5.16 7.81 12.72
CA HIS A 300 5.97 7.27 11.62
C HIS A 300 6.68 5.96 11.98
N MET A 301 7.31 5.86 13.16
CA MET A 301 7.95 4.63 13.63
C MET A 301 6.95 3.47 13.73
N GLY A 302 5.75 3.75 14.27
CA GLY A 302 4.68 2.77 14.35
C GLY A 302 4.16 2.36 12.97
N THR A 303 4.01 3.31 12.05
CA THR A 303 3.52 3.05 10.69
C THR A 303 4.50 2.20 9.89
N ASP A 304 5.81 2.51 9.93
CA ASP A 304 6.83 1.68 9.27
C ASP A 304 6.83 0.27 9.86
N ALA A 305 6.79 0.15 11.20
CA ALA A 305 6.73 -1.12 11.88
C ALA A 305 5.52 -1.98 11.46
N LEU A 306 4.32 -1.39 11.40
CA LEU A 306 3.10 -2.06 10.96
C LEU A 306 3.21 -2.58 9.52
N LEU A 307 3.76 -1.77 8.62
CA LEU A 307 3.91 -2.11 7.20
C LEU A 307 5.02 -3.13 6.93
N ASN A 308 6.10 -3.11 7.70
CA ASN A 308 7.34 -3.82 7.39
C ASN A 308 7.73 -4.93 8.38
N GLY A 309 7.15 -4.95 9.58
CA GLY A 309 7.32 -6.00 10.57
C GLY A 309 8.79 -6.22 10.93
N SER A 310 9.29 -7.45 10.74
CA SER A 310 10.71 -7.74 11.04
C SER A 310 11.70 -7.06 10.09
N GLY A 311 11.24 -6.49 8.97
CA GLY A 311 12.06 -5.68 8.06
C GLY A 311 12.41 -4.29 8.60
N SER A 312 11.75 -3.86 9.67
CA SER A 312 11.87 -2.55 10.33
C SER A 312 12.11 -2.74 11.83
N ALA A 313 13.18 -3.48 12.16
CA ALA A 313 13.43 -3.96 13.51
C ALA A 313 13.76 -2.82 14.49
N PHE A 314 14.41 -1.75 14.01
CA PHE A 314 14.68 -0.57 14.82
C PHE A 314 13.39 0.17 15.14
N GLU A 315 12.59 0.47 14.12
CA GLU A 315 11.32 1.21 14.24
C GLU A 315 10.34 0.47 15.14
N LEU A 316 10.23 -0.86 15.00
CA LEU A 316 9.38 -1.68 15.86
C LEU A 316 9.84 -1.63 17.34
N ALA A 317 11.14 -1.70 17.58
CA ALA A 317 11.68 -1.62 18.94
C ALA A 317 11.49 -0.22 19.55
N ASP A 318 11.63 0.82 18.74
CA ASP A 318 11.47 2.20 19.17
C ASP A 318 10.01 2.55 19.45
N ALA A 319 9.10 2.22 18.51
CA ALA A 319 7.65 2.33 18.67
C ALA A 319 7.13 1.68 19.95
N ALA A 320 7.65 0.49 20.29
CA ALA A 320 7.28 -0.20 21.53
C ALA A 320 7.72 0.56 22.79
N LYS A 321 8.90 1.19 22.78
CA LYS A 321 9.39 1.99 23.92
C LYS A 321 8.62 3.31 24.04
N TRP A 322 8.36 3.98 22.91
CA TRP A 322 7.57 5.20 22.84
C TRP A 322 6.17 4.98 23.40
N SER A 323 5.47 3.95 22.91
CA SER A 323 4.14 3.55 23.38
C SER A 323 4.13 3.28 24.89
N ALA A 324 5.13 2.53 25.39
CA ALA A 324 5.27 2.25 26.82
C ALA A 324 5.53 3.52 27.65
N CYS A 325 6.33 4.46 27.14
CA CYS A 325 6.56 5.75 27.79
C CYS A 325 5.27 6.57 27.87
N ALA A 326 4.58 6.77 26.74
CA ALA A 326 3.35 7.54 26.67
C ALA A 326 2.27 6.96 27.60
N LYS A 327 2.12 5.63 27.63
CA LYS A 327 1.19 4.94 28.55
C LYS A 327 1.58 5.15 30.02
N LYS A 328 2.88 5.12 30.34
CA LYS A 328 3.40 5.34 31.71
C LYS A 328 3.11 6.76 32.20
N VAL A 329 3.42 7.78 31.41
CA VAL A 329 3.29 9.19 31.86
C VAL A 329 1.84 9.65 31.93
N SER A 330 0.97 9.07 31.10
CA SER A 330 -0.45 9.40 31.05
C SER A 330 -1.31 8.57 32.01
N GLY A 331 -0.79 7.46 32.53
CA GLY A 331 -1.59 6.47 33.25
C GLY A 331 -2.56 5.69 32.36
N GLY A 332 -2.29 5.62 31.05
CA GLY A 332 -3.14 4.95 30.07
C GLY A 332 -4.36 5.75 29.65
N ASP A 333 -4.28 7.08 29.72
CA ASP A 333 -5.31 8.03 29.28
C ASP A 333 -4.74 8.93 28.18
N PRO A 334 -5.13 8.80 26.90
CA PRO A 334 -4.51 9.54 25.80
C PRO A 334 -4.57 11.07 25.98
N ALA A 335 -5.61 11.56 26.64
CA ALA A 335 -5.79 12.97 27.01
C ALA A 335 -4.76 13.52 28.02
N LYS A 336 -3.88 12.65 28.53
CA LYS A 336 -2.82 13.00 29.50
C LYS A 336 -1.43 12.70 28.97
N VAL A 337 -1.29 12.36 27.70
CA VAL A 337 0.03 12.31 27.06
C VAL A 337 0.52 13.74 26.96
N TYR A 338 1.74 14.00 27.46
CA TYR A 338 2.30 15.35 27.46
C TYR A 338 2.84 15.66 26.06
N PRO A 339 2.53 16.84 25.48
CA PRO A 339 3.17 17.30 24.24
C PRO A 339 4.66 17.58 24.42
N HIS A 340 5.09 17.86 25.66
CA HIS A 340 6.48 18.12 26.01
C HIS A 340 7.03 17.09 27.02
N LEU A 341 7.95 16.23 26.58
CA LEU A 341 8.58 15.19 27.40
C LEU A 341 10.09 15.32 27.40
N ASN A 342 10.69 15.28 28.60
CA ASN A 342 12.12 15.04 28.72
C ASN A 342 12.46 13.63 28.21
N LEU A 343 13.66 13.45 27.63
CA LEU A 343 14.11 12.18 27.03
C LEU A 343 14.20 10.98 28.01
N ASN A 344 14.09 11.24 29.32
CA ASN A 344 13.99 10.23 30.37
C ASN A 344 12.53 9.82 30.70
N CYS A 345 11.57 10.15 29.83
CA CYS A 345 10.15 9.84 29.98
C CYS A 345 9.54 10.44 31.25
N THR A 346 9.72 11.76 31.40
CA THR A 346 9.05 12.59 32.39
C THR A 346 8.49 13.83 31.71
N ALA A 347 7.39 14.35 32.25
CA ALA A 347 6.83 15.61 31.77
C ALA A 347 7.88 16.73 31.87
N HIS A 348 8.08 17.48 30.80
CA HIS A 348 8.85 18.72 30.87
C HIS A 348 8.06 19.80 31.62
N GLY A 349 6.75 19.87 31.32
CA GLY A 349 5.75 20.61 32.07
C GLY A 349 4.44 19.84 32.10
N THR A 350 3.59 20.11 33.10
CA THR A 350 2.33 19.37 33.31
C THR A 350 1.07 20.20 33.04
N SER A 351 1.23 21.46 32.65
CA SER A 351 0.11 22.37 32.36
C SER A 351 -0.33 22.34 30.90
N ASP A 352 0.55 21.85 30.04
CA ASP A 352 0.34 21.82 28.60
C ASP A 352 -0.38 20.54 28.17
N VAL A 353 -1.28 20.66 27.20
CA VAL A 353 -2.10 19.58 26.65
C VAL A 353 -2.26 19.81 25.16
N ALA A 354 -2.20 18.73 24.39
CA ALA A 354 -2.43 18.76 22.94
C ALA A 354 -2.96 17.40 22.51
N GLU A 355 -3.96 17.37 21.63
CA GLU A 355 -4.57 16.12 21.17
C GLU A 355 -3.59 15.28 20.35
N GLU A 356 -2.80 15.92 19.48
CA GLU A 356 -1.79 15.29 18.63
C GLU A 356 -0.77 14.46 19.41
N ALA A 357 -0.47 14.86 20.66
CA ALA A 357 0.46 14.14 21.52
C ALA A 357 -0.08 12.76 21.89
N GLY A 358 -1.40 12.66 22.14
CA GLY A 358 -2.08 11.38 22.38
C GLY A 358 -2.35 10.61 21.10
N ASP A 359 -2.75 11.31 20.04
CA ASP A 359 -3.12 10.74 18.74
C ASP A 359 -1.94 10.01 18.11
N SER A 360 -0.79 10.68 18.02
CA SER A 360 0.41 10.16 17.33
C SER A 360 0.95 8.84 17.92
N ILE A 361 0.54 8.47 19.14
CA ILE A 361 0.94 7.21 19.79
C ILE A 361 0.25 6.00 19.17
N GLY A 362 -0.91 6.20 18.52
CA GLY A 362 -1.77 5.13 18.02
C GLY A 362 -1.04 4.03 17.23
N PRO A 363 -0.33 4.37 16.14
CA PRO A 363 0.41 3.40 15.33
C PRO A 363 1.49 2.67 16.13
N SER A 364 2.19 3.36 17.03
CA SER A 364 3.18 2.74 17.92
C SER A 364 2.54 1.77 18.93
N ALA A 365 1.37 2.11 19.48
CA ALA A 365 0.61 1.21 20.36
C ALA A 365 0.13 -0.05 19.65
N MET A 366 -0.32 0.10 18.40
CA MET A 366 -0.68 -1.02 17.53
C MET A 366 0.53 -1.91 17.26
N ALA A 367 1.65 -1.35 16.80
CA ALA A 367 2.88 -2.09 16.49
C ALA A 367 3.41 -2.86 17.72
N ALA A 368 3.33 -2.25 18.90
CA ALA A 368 3.70 -2.86 20.18
C ALA A 368 2.79 -4.04 20.60
N GLY A 369 1.63 -4.21 19.95
CA GLY A 369 0.67 -5.26 20.27
C GLY A 369 -0.18 -4.99 21.52
N ASP A 370 -0.25 -3.74 21.99
CA ASP A 370 -1.03 -3.37 23.17
C ASP A 370 -2.49 -3.08 22.81
N GLN A 371 -3.25 -4.15 22.53
CA GLN A 371 -4.54 -4.37 23.20
C GLN A 371 -5.37 -3.15 23.62
N ALA A 372 -5.44 -3.02 24.93
CA ALA A 372 -6.24 -2.04 25.63
C ALA A 372 -5.75 -0.61 25.36
N TRP A 373 -4.45 -0.40 25.14
CA TRP A 373 -3.94 0.95 24.86
C TRP A 373 -4.35 1.43 23.47
N THR A 374 -4.25 0.56 22.48
CA THR A 374 -4.74 0.78 21.11
C THR A 374 -6.22 1.15 21.12
N ASP A 375 -7.04 0.40 21.86
CA ASP A 375 -8.48 0.67 21.97
C ASP A 375 -8.78 2.00 22.69
N SER A 376 -8.01 2.34 23.73
CA SER A 376 -8.14 3.64 24.41
C SER A 376 -7.84 4.81 23.47
N ILE A 377 -6.74 4.74 22.71
CA ILE A 377 -6.36 5.78 21.74
C ILE A 377 -7.40 5.87 20.62
N TRP A 378 -7.85 4.73 20.06
CA TRP A 378 -8.89 4.71 19.03
C TRP A 378 -10.20 5.37 19.48
N ASN A 379 -10.57 5.22 20.76
CA ASN A 379 -11.75 5.89 21.30
C ASN A 379 -11.51 7.39 21.51
N PHE A 380 -10.30 7.79 21.88
CA PHE A 380 -9.91 9.19 22.04
C PHE A 380 -9.91 9.96 20.71
N LEU A 381 -9.37 9.36 19.64
CA LEU A 381 -9.36 9.93 18.27
C LEU A 381 -10.76 10.28 17.75
N GLN A 382 -11.81 9.64 18.26
CA GLN A 382 -13.20 9.93 17.89
C GLN A 382 -13.80 11.13 18.65
N THR A 383 -13.02 11.74 19.54
CA THR A 383 -13.34 12.93 20.30
C THR A 383 -12.60 14.15 19.72
N ASN A 384 -12.82 15.30 20.35
CA ASN A 384 -12.02 16.51 20.14
C ASN A 384 -12.13 17.31 21.45
N PRO A 385 -11.36 16.95 22.49
CA PRO A 385 -11.55 17.47 23.84
C PRO A 385 -10.98 18.88 24.04
N TYR A 386 -10.10 19.35 23.14
CA TYR A 386 -9.40 20.62 23.27
C TYR A 386 -9.80 21.66 22.20
N GLY A 387 -10.49 21.22 21.14
CA GLY A 387 -10.89 22.10 20.04
C GLY A 387 -9.72 22.44 19.12
N ASP A 388 -8.75 21.53 18.98
CA ASP A 388 -7.45 21.78 18.36
C ASP A 388 -7.57 22.17 16.88
N GLY A 389 -6.56 22.92 16.42
CA GLY A 389 -6.51 23.51 15.09
C GLY A 389 -6.11 22.52 13.99
N TYR A 390 -5.49 23.05 12.93
CA TYR A 390 -5.18 22.25 11.75
C TYR A 390 -4.17 21.15 12.07
N TYR A 391 -3.22 21.40 12.98
CA TYR A 391 -2.12 20.50 13.26
C TYR A 391 -2.63 19.19 13.87
N GLY A 392 -3.32 19.29 15.01
CA GLY A 392 -3.96 18.17 15.68
C GLY A 392 -4.97 17.43 14.79
N GLU A 393 -5.85 18.16 14.09
CA GLU A 393 -6.89 17.52 13.26
C GLU A 393 -6.33 16.86 11.99
N SER A 394 -5.20 17.31 11.46
CA SER A 394 -4.53 16.67 10.31
C SER A 394 -3.81 15.40 10.75
N ILE A 395 -3.03 15.46 11.84
CA ILE A 395 -2.38 14.28 12.45
C ILE A 395 -3.42 13.23 12.83
N LYS A 396 -4.50 13.62 13.51
CA LYS A 396 -5.64 12.76 13.83
C LYS A 396 -6.17 12.03 12.60
N THR A 397 -6.35 12.75 11.49
CA THR A 397 -6.88 12.17 10.26
C THR A 397 -5.94 11.10 9.70
N LEU A 398 -4.64 11.39 9.60
CA LEU A 398 -3.63 10.44 9.11
C LEU A 398 -3.49 9.22 10.02
N VAL A 399 -3.39 9.45 11.34
CA VAL A 399 -3.35 8.40 12.35
C VAL A 399 -4.59 7.53 12.30
N MET A 400 -5.80 8.11 12.17
CA MET A 400 -7.03 7.33 12.05
C MET A 400 -7.04 6.44 10.81
N ILE A 401 -6.51 6.92 9.67
CA ILE A 401 -6.38 6.11 8.45
C ILE A 401 -5.43 4.92 8.70
N VAL A 402 -4.30 5.13 9.37
CA VAL A 402 -3.40 4.03 9.78
C VAL A 402 -4.11 3.07 10.73
N MET A 403 -4.73 3.56 11.80
CA MET A 403 -5.34 2.70 12.82
C MET A 403 -6.58 1.95 12.32
N ALA A 404 -7.28 2.48 11.33
CA ALA A 404 -8.37 1.78 10.65
C ALA A 404 -7.89 0.64 9.75
N GLY A 405 -6.59 0.58 9.45
CA GLY A 405 -6.04 -0.32 8.44
C GLY A 405 -6.34 0.18 7.04
N ASP A 406 -6.50 1.47 6.84
CA ASP A 406 -6.81 2.06 5.52
C ASP A 406 -5.60 2.76 4.88
N TYR A 407 -4.48 2.85 5.61
CA TYR A 407 -3.22 3.37 5.09
C TYR A 407 -2.43 2.29 4.35
N TRP A 408 -2.32 2.42 3.02
CA TRP A 408 -1.50 1.58 2.16
C TRP A 408 -0.18 2.26 1.80
N SER A 409 0.89 1.47 1.67
CA SER A 409 2.21 1.99 1.30
C SER A 409 2.49 1.80 -0.19
N PRO A 410 2.89 2.87 -0.91
CA PRO A 410 3.35 2.74 -2.29
C PRO A 410 4.74 2.08 -2.41
N ALA A 411 5.44 1.85 -1.29
CA ALA A 411 6.73 1.14 -1.22
C ALA A 411 6.61 -0.36 -1.55
N ALA A 412 5.41 -0.92 -1.37
CA ALA A 412 5.14 -2.32 -1.64
C ALA A 412 5.26 -2.60 -3.15
N SER A 413 6.49 -2.85 -3.59
CA SER A 413 6.77 -3.55 -4.85
C SER A 413 6.35 -5.01 -4.69
N GLY A 414 5.03 -5.24 -4.73
CA GLY A 414 4.38 -6.53 -4.62
C GLY A 414 3.46 -6.64 -3.40
N SER A 415 2.14 -6.61 -3.66
CA SER A 415 1.02 -6.96 -2.76
C SER A 415 0.47 -5.88 -1.83
N SER A 416 -0.36 -4.99 -2.38
CA SER A 416 -1.81 -4.94 -2.06
C SER A 416 -2.58 -4.02 -3.04
N GLY A 417 -3.54 -4.60 -3.76
CA GLY A 417 -4.71 -3.88 -4.31
C GLY A 417 -4.54 -3.04 -5.59
N GLY A 418 -4.16 -3.65 -6.71
CA GLY A 418 -4.16 -2.94 -8.00
C GLY A 418 -3.16 -3.45 -9.04
N GLY A 419 -2.85 -4.74 -9.05
CA GLY A 419 -2.01 -5.29 -10.12
C GLY A 419 -2.77 -5.19 -11.43
N THR A 420 -2.28 -4.39 -12.38
CA THR A 420 -2.61 -4.65 -13.78
C THR A 420 -2.25 -6.11 -14.03
N CYS A 421 -3.26 -6.94 -14.29
CA CYS A 421 -3.02 -8.33 -14.59
C CYS A 421 -1.93 -8.43 -15.66
N THR A 422 -0.95 -9.30 -15.47
CA THR A 422 -0.10 -9.76 -16.56
C THR A 422 -0.69 -11.08 -17.02
N PRO A 423 -1.52 -11.10 -18.08
CA PRO A 423 -2.17 -12.31 -18.53
C PRO A 423 -1.13 -13.32 -19.01
N GLY A 424 -1.30 -14.58 -18.66
CA GLY A 424 -0.35 -15.62 -19.06
C GLY A 424 -0.66 -17.00 -18.49
N GLN A 425 0.05 -18.00 -19.00
CA GLN A 425 0.07 -19.34 -18.42
C GLN A 425 1.15 -19.41 -17.35
N VAL A 426 0.79 -19.78 -16.12
CA VAL A 426 1.76 -19.80 -14.99
C VAL A 426 2.29 -21.19 -14.65
N LEU A 427 1.70 -22.27 -15.17
CA LEU A 427 2.28 -23.60 -15.07
C LEU A 427 3.45 -23.75 -16.06
N THR A 428 4.51 -24.38 -15.59
CA THR A 428 5.59 -24.87 -16.44
C THR A 428 5.32 -26.33 -16.82
N ASN A 429 5.66 -26.70 -18.05
CA ASN A 429 5.38 -28.02 -18.63
C ASN A 429 3.89 -28.45 -18.47
N PRO A 430 2.92 -27.63 -18.93
CA PRO A 430 1.48 -27.86 -18.73
C PRO A 430 0.93 -29.18 -19.31
N GLY A 431 1.46 -29.62 -20.45
CA GLY A 431 1.08 -30.89 -21.10
C GLY A 431 2.11 -32.00 -20.91
N PHE A 432 2.99 -31.92 -19.90
CA PHE A 432 3.93 -32.99 -19.52
C PHE A 432 4.97 -33.45 -20.56
N GLU A 433 5.00 -32.88 -21.77
CA GLU A 433 5.87 -33.28 -22.88
C GLU A 433 7.38 -33.22 -22.59
N SER A 434 7.80 -32.56 -21.51
CA SER A 434 9.19 -32.54 -21.01
C SER A 434 9.44 -33.58 -19.89
N GLY A 435 8.62 -34.63 -19.79
CA GLY A 435 8.64 -35.58 -18.67
C GLY A 435 8.27 -34.89 -17.37
N ALA A 436 8.90 -35.26 -16.25
CA ALA A 436 8.62 -34.63 -14.95
C ALA A 436 8.83 -33.10 -14.97
N GLY A 437 9.90 -32.61 -15.61
CA GLY A 437 10.21 -31.19 -15.64
C GLY A 437 10.26 -30.57 -14.24
N SER A 438 9.48 -29.51 -14.02
CA SER A 438 9.31 -28.82 -12.73
C SER A 438 8.25 -29.44 -11.82
N TRP A 439 7.58 -30.51 -12.24
CA TRP A 439 6.59 -31.19 -11.42
C TRP A 439 7.28 -32.09 -10.40
N THR A 440 6.84 -31.99 -9.14
CA THR A 440 7.22 -32.92 -8.08
C THR A 440 6.20 -34.05 -8.05
N GLN A 441 6.67 -35.29 -8.16
CA GLN A 441 5.81 -36.47 -8.24
C GLN A 441 6.24 -37.55 -7.25
N THR A 442 5.26 -38.27 -6.70
CA THR A 442 5.48 -39.38 -5.76
C THR A 442 4.50 -40.49 -6.05
N SER A 443 4.92 -41.74 -5.81
CA SER A 443 4.06 -42.92 -5.81
C SER A 443 4.44 -43.81 -4.65
N THR A 444 3.46 -44.47 -4.03
CA THR A 444 3.73 -45.38 -2.92
C THR A 444 4.29 -46.71 -3.42
N LEU A 445 3.88 -47.14 -4.63
CA LEU A 445 4.41 -48.33 -5.29
C LEU A 445 5.64 -48.06 -6.17
N GLY A 446 6.00 -46.79 -6.38
CA GLY A 446 7.18 -46.38 -7.12
C GLY A 446 6.95 -46.21 -8.62
N TYR A 447 5.70 -46.07 -9.05
CA TYR A 447 5.31 -45.76 -10.42
C TYR A 447 4.96 -44.27 -10.51
N PRO A 448 5.92 -43.38 -10.83
CA PRO A 448 5.67 -41.95 -10.85
C PRO A 448 4.62 -41.56 -11.91
N PRO A 449 3.69 -40.64 -11.59
CA PRO A 449 2.57 -40.33 -12.49
C PRO A 449 2.89 -39.88 -13.91
N ILE A 450 3.91 -39.03 -14.12
CA ILE A 450 4.21 -38.53 -15.47
C ILE A 450 4.89 -39.62 -16.29
N THR A 451 4.20 -40.09 -17.33
CA THR A 451 4.59 -41.20 -18.19
C THR A 451 4.31 -40.91 -19.66
N LYS A 452 4.86 -41.73 -20.55
CA LYS A 452 4.50 -41.70 -21.97
C LYS A 452 3.19 -42.44 -22.18
N ALA A 453 2.28 -41.81 -22.90
CA ALA A 453 1.00 -42.41 -23.23
C ALA A 453 1.16 -43.65 -24.12
N THR A 454 0.15 -44.51 -24.07
CA THR A 454 0.10 -45.78 -24.79
C THR A 454 -1.09 -45.81 -25.75
N SER A 455 -1.24 -46.89 -26.52
CA SER A 455 -2.44 -47.06 -27.35
C SER A 455 -3.66 -47.49 -26.53
N THR A 456 -3.46 -48.00 -25.31
CA THR A 456 -4.55 -48.41 -24.40
C THR A 456 -5.04 -47.24 -23.57
N GLU A 457 -4.13 -46.35 -23.17
CA GLU A 457 -4.41 -45.09 -22.51
C GLU A 457 -3.68 -43.99 -23.30
N PRO A 458 -4.35 -43.37 -24.30
CA PRO A 458 -3.74 -42.33 -25.13
C PRO A 458 -3.81 -40.97 -24.44
N ALA A 459 -2.76 -40.16 -24.59
CA ALA A 459 -2.77 -38.77 -24.14
C ALA A 459 -3.87 -37.98 -24.85
N HIS A 460 -4.40 -36.95 -24.18
CA HIS A 460 -5.35 -36.04 -24.80
C HIS A 460 -4.68 -35.25 -25.94
N SER A 461 -3.45 -34.80 -25.72
CA SER A 461 -2.59 -34.23 -26.75
C SER A 461 -1.13 -34.67 -26.57
N GLY A 462 -0.30 -34.50 -27.59
CA GLY A 462 1.13 -34.84 -27.48
C GLY A 462 1.40 -36.35 -27.31
N SER A 463 2.32 -36.69 -26.41
CA SER A 463 2.83 -38.05 -26.20
C SER A 463 3.09 -38.41 -24.73
N TRP A 464 2.90 -37.46 -23.82
CA TRP A 464 3.02 -37.65 -22.37
C TRP A 464 1.72 -37.30 -21.67
N GLU A 465 1.49 -37.93 -20.52
CA GLU A 465 0.33 -37.69 -19.67
C GLU A 465 0.73 -37.89 -18.21
N ALA A 466 -0.13 -37.51 -17.27
CA ALA A 466 0.02 -37.88 -15.87
C ALA A 466 -1.05 -38.91 -15.49
N PHE A 467 -0.61 -40.14 -15.28
CA PHE A 467 -1.42 -41.31 -14.94
C PHE A 467 -1.26 -41.61 -13.45
N PHE A 468 -2.36 -41.63 -12.70
CA PHE A 468 -2.38 -41.96 -11.28
C PHE A 468 -3.09 -43.28 -11.04
N ASP A 469 -2.53 -44.07 -10.12
CA ASP A 469 -3.04 -45.35 -9.64
C ASP A 469 -3.18 -46.42 -10.75
N GLY A 470 -4.26 -47.19 -10.81
CA GLY A 470 -4.48 -48.26 -11.80
C GLY A 470 -3.77 -49.59 -11.52
N ASN A 471 -3.18 -49.75 -10.34
CA ASN A 471 -2.22 -50.81 -10.04
C ASN A 471 -2.86 -52.06 -9.42
N GLY A 472 -4.16 -52.01 -9.08
CA GLY A 472 -4.88 -53.13 -8.44
C GLY A 472 -4.35 -53.46 -7.05
N SER A 473 -3.74 -52.46 -6.41
CA SER A 473 -3.14 -52.52 -5.09
C SER A 473 -3.16 -51.13 -4.48
N LYS A 474 -3.21 -51.06 -3.14
CA LYS A 474 -3.24 -49.78 -2.44
C LYS A 474 -2.06 -48.91 -2.85
N ASP A 475 -2.35 -47.80 -3.49
CA ASP A 475 -1.39 -46.80 -3.95
C ASP A 475 -1.87 -45.40 -3.60
N ALA A 476 -0.92 -44.48 -3.55
CA ALA A 476 -1.21 -43.07 -3.39
C ALA A 476 -0.19 -42.29 -4.19
N ASP A 477 -0.66 -41.75 -5.30
CA ASP A 477 0.12 -41.00 -6.24
C ASP A 477 -0.12 -39.51 -6.05
N THR A 478 0.95 -38.71 -6.11
CA THR A 478 0.82 -37.24 -6.06
C THR A 478 1.64 -36.56 -7.13
N LEU A 479 1.12 -35.44 -7.61
CA LEU A 479 1.78 -34.58 -8.57
C LEU A 479 1.55 -33.13 -8.14
N ALA A 480 2.61 -32.33 -8.02
CA ALA A 480 2.53 -30.98 -7.51
C ALA A 480 3.46 -29.99 -8.22
N GLN A 481 3.01 -28.75 -8.36
CA GLN A 481 3.84 -27.64 -8.82
C GLN A 481 3.50 -26.38 -8.02
N GLY A 482 4.53 -25.70 -7.52
CA GLY A 482 4.41 -24.38 -6.91
C GLY A 482 4.29 -23.31 -7.99
N VAL A 483 3.32 -22.40 -7.83
CA VAL A 483 3.04 -21.32 -8.78
C VAL A 483 2.77 -20.02 -8.03
N ALA A 484 3.18 -18.90 -8.61
CA ALA A 484 2.75 -17.58 -8.18
C ALA A 484 1.61 -17.12 -9.09
N ILE A 485 0.42 -16.86 -8.52
CA ILE A 485 -0.70 -16.29 -9.26
C ILE A 485 -0.56 -14.77 -9.16
N PRO A 486 -0.36 -14.05 -10.28
CA PRO A 486 -0.24 -12.60 -10.25
C PRO A 486 -1.44 -11.94 -9.57
N ALA A 487 -1.16 -10.89 -8.78
CA ALA A 487 -2.20 -10.08 -8.16
C ALA A 487 -3.04 -9.37 -9.22
N GLY A 488 -4.34 -9.21 -8.97
CA GLY A 488 -5.26 -8.46 -9.85
C GLY A 488 -5.65 -9.18 -11.15
N CYS A 489 -5.24 -10.44 -11.34
CA CYS A 489 -5.72 -11.28 -12.43
C CYS A 489 -6.95 -12.09 -12.03
N ALA A 490 -7.87 -12.31 -12.97
CA ALA A 490 -8.69 -13.51 -12.91
C ALA A 490 -7.78 -14.72 -13.18
N ALA A 491 -7.98 -15.82 -12.47
CA ALA A 491 -7.16 -17.02 -12.62
C ALA A 491 -8.06 -18.25 -12.83
N ALA A 492 -7.82 -18.99 -13.90
CA ALA A 492 -8.57 -20.20 -14.22
C ALA A 492 -7.62 -21.39 -14.35
N LEU A 493 -7.82 -22.40 -13.49
CA LEU A 493 -7.21 -23.71 -13.65
C LEU A 493 -8.09 -24.55 -14.59
N THR A 494 -7.50 -25.06 -15.67
CA THR A 494 -8.09 -26.10 -16.51
C THR A 494 -7.20 -27.32 -16.59
N TYR A 495 -7.80 -28.48 -16.77
CA TYR A 495 -7.11 -29.74 -17.05
C TYR A 495 -8.09 -30.71 -17.70
N TRP A 496 -7.60 -31.59 -18.56
CA TRP A 496 -8.40 -32.68 -19.07
C TRP A 496 -8.26 -33.87 -18.12
N LEU A 497 -9.39 -34.49 -17.78
CA LEU A 497 -9.43 -35.65 -16.89
C LEU A 497 -10.19 -36.79 -17.58
N HIS A 498 -9.55 -37.95 -17.66
CA HIS A 498 -10.15 -39.23 -18.03
C HIS A 498 -10.13 -40.14 -16.81
N ILE A 499 -11.24 -40.84 -16.57
CA ILE A 499 -11.36 -41.80 -15.48
C ILE A 499 -11.90 -43.09 -16.05
N ASP A 500 -11.12 -44.15 -15.93
CA ASP A 500 -11.52 -45.51 -16.26
C ASP A 500 -11.54 -46.36 -15.01
N THR A 501 -12.49 -47.29 -14.93
CA THR A 501 -12.54 -48.20 -13.77
C THR A 501 -13.12 -49.56 -14.10
N THR A 502 -12.52 -50.58 -13.49
CA THR A 502 -13.05 -51.94 -13.45
C THR A 502 -13.85 -52.23 -12.16
N GLU A 503 -13.97 -51.23 -11.27
CA GLU A 503 -14.80 -51.31 -10.08
C GLU A 503 -16.26 -51.60 -10.42
N ASN A 504 -16.80 -52.64 -9.80
CA ASN A 504 -18.18 -53.08 -9.99
C ASN A 504 -19.06 -52.63 -8.82
N THR A 505 -19.17 -51.32 -8.66
CA THR A 505 -19.99 -50.67 -7.63
C THR A 505 -20.66 -49.43 -8.20
N SER A 506 -21.80 -49.07 -7.63
CA SER A 506 -22.54 -47.86 -8.00
C SER A 506 -22.65 -46.86 -6.83
N THR A 507 -22.08 -47.18 -5.67
CA THR A 507 -22.21 -46.36 -4.45
C THR A 507 -20.92 -46.24 -3.65
N ALA A 508 -20.01 -47.21 -3.76
CA ALA A 508 -18.74 -47.15 -3.05
C ALA A 508 -17.72 -46.35 -3.87
N THR A 509 -16.96 -45.50 -3.19
CA THR A 509 -15.86 -44.71 -3.75
C THR A 509 -14.52 -45.14 -3.16
N PRO A 510 -14.08 -46.39 -3.36
CA PRO A 510 -12.81 -46.88 -2.80
C PRO A 510 -11.61 -46.08 -3.34
N ASP A 511 -11.71 -45.60 -4.58
CA ASP A 511 -10.63 -44.87 -5.24
C ASP A 511 -11.04 -43.43 -5.45
N THR A 512 -10.12 -42.50 -5.18
CA THR A 512 -10.42 -41.07 -5.21
C THR A 512 -9.32 -40.27 -5.86
N PHE A 513 -9.72 -39.23 -6.59
CA PHE A 513 -8.81 -38.25 -7.15
C PHE A 513 -9.17 -36.85 -6.67
N LYS A 514 -8.18 -36.13 -6.13
CA LYS A 514 -8.36 -34.79 -5.56
C LYS A 514 -7.45 -33.79 -6.22
N VAL A 515 -8.00 -32.60 -6.46
CA VAL A 515 -7.27 -31.42 -6.90
C VAL A 515 -7.28 -30.40 -5.77
N GLN A 516 -6.11 -30.02 -5.28
CA GLN A 516 -5.96 -29.24 -4.06
C GLN A 516 -5.03 -28.04 -4.28
N ILE A 517 -5.35 -26.96 -3.59
CA ILE A 517 -4.50 -25.77 -3.48
C ILE A 517 -3.93 -25.75 -2.08
N LEU A 518 -2.61 -25.72 -1.97
CA LEU A 518 -1.89 -25.70 -0.69
C LEU A 518 -1.14 -24.37 -0.54
N ASN A 519 -0.93 -23.93 0.70
CA ASN A 519 -0.02 -22.82 0.99
C ASN A 519 1.46 -23.27 0.87
N SER A 520 2.38 -22.32 0.97
CA SER A 520 3.83 -22.57 0.91
C SER A 520 4.36 -23.51 2.01
N SER A 521 3.64 -23.68 3.12
CA SER A 521 3.96 -24.61 4.20
C SER A 521 3.36 -26.02 4.00
N GLY A 522 2.67 -26.26 2.88
CA GLY A 522 2.06 -27.57 2.56
C GLY A 522 0.69 -27.82 3.22
N THR A 523 0.07 -26.80 3.82
CA THR A 523 -1.30 -26.91 4.36
C THR A 523 -2.32 -26.78 3.23
N VAL A 524 -3.31 -27.66 3.17
CA VAL A 524 -4.42 -27.57 2.20
C VAL A 524 -5.29 -26.36 2.51
N LEU A 525 -5.33 -25.41 1.57
CA LEU A 525 -6.21 -24.23 1.61
C LEU A 525 -7.60 -24.57 1.08
N ALA A 526 -7.68 -25.32 -0.03
CA ALA A 526 -8.93 -25.80 -0.58
C ALA A 526 -8.75 -27.10 -1.36
N THR A 527 -9.83 -27.89 -1.42
CA THR A 527 -9.98 -28.99 -2.39
C THR A 527 -10.95 -28.50 -3.46
N VAL A 528 -10.43 -28.27 -4.65
CA VAL A 528 -11.13 -27.63 -5.78
C VAL A 528 -11.62 -28.62 -6.83
N GLY A 529 -11.24 -29.89 -6.71
CA GLY A 529 -11.79 -31.01 -7.46
C GLY A 529 -11.80 -32.26 -6.60
N SER A 530 -12.87 -33.04 -6.68
CA SER A 530 -13.02 -34.32 -5.97
C SER A 530 -13.78 -35.28 -6.87
N PHE A 531 -13.12 -36.38 -7.23
CA PHE A 531 -13.63 -37.42 -8.12
C PHE A 531 -13.35 -38.80 -7.53
N SER A 532 -13.96 -39.81 -8.12
CA SER A 532 -13.86 -41.21 -7.74
C SER A 532 -14.05 -42.13 -8.94
N ASN A 533 -13.90 -43.43 -8.72
CA ASN A 533 -14.29 -44.49 -9.67
C ASN A 533 -15.75 -44.35 -10.19
N LEU A 534 -16.65 -43.70 -9.43
CA LEU A 534 -18.03 -43.47 -9.88
C LEU A 534 -18.15 -42.40 -10.97
N ASP A 535 -17.11 -41.60 -11.19
CA ASP A 535 -17.09 -40.47 -12.12
C ASP A 535 -16.55 -40.86 -13.51
N LYS A 536 -16.42 -42.16 -13.80
CA LYS A 536 -15.92 -42.67 -15.08
C LYS A 536 -16.66 -42.12 -16.29
N ASN A 537 -15.93 -41.86 -17.37
CA ASN A 537 -16.49 -41.31 -18.59
C ASN A 537 -15.83 -41.91 -19.84
N SER A 538 -16.46 -41.75 -21.01
CA SER A 538 -15.86 -42.17 -22.27
C SER A 538 -14.88 -41.09 -22.75
N GLY A 539 -13.61 -41.21 -22.40
CA GLY A 539 -12.54 -40.30 -22.80
C GLY A 539 -12.43 -39.04 -21.95
N TYR A 540 -11.45 -38.20 -22.27
CA TYR A 540 -11.16 -36.98 -21.52
C TYR A 540 -12.32 -35.97 -21.49
N ALA A 541 -12.53 -35.37 -20.32
CA ALA A 541 -13.38 -34.20 -20.13
C ALA A 541 -12.62 -33.06 -19.47
N GLN A 542 -12.70 -31.87 -20.06
CA GLN A 542 -12.07 -30.69 -19.49
C GLN A 542 -12.78 -30.27 -18.19
N LYS A 543 -12.00 -30.03 -17.15
CA LYS A 543 -12.41 -29.40 -15.91
C LYS A 543 -11.89 -27.96 -15.90
N SER A 544 -12.66 -27.06 -15.31
CA SER A 544 -12.30 -25.66 -15.15
C SER A 544 -12.68 -25.21 -13.75
N VAL A 545 -11.75 -24.53 -13.08
CA VAL A 545 -11.90 -24.04 -11.70
C VAL A 545 -11.42 -22.60 -11.65
N ASP A 546 -12.22 -21.72 -11.07
CA ASP A 546 -11.82 -20.35 -10.77
C ASP A 546 -10.93 -20.33 -9.51
N LEU A 547 -9.72 -19.81 -9.67
CA LEU A 547 -8.72 -19.64 -8.61
C LEU A 547 -8.41 -18.17 -8.36
N SER A 548 -9.26 -17.24 -8.81
CA SER A 548 -9.05 -15.79 -8.67
C SER A 548 -8.95 -15.33 -7.22
N SER A 549 -9.53 -16.08 -6.27
CA SER A 549 -9.38 -15.83 -4.82
C SER A 549 -7.94 -16.00 -4.30
N TYR A 550 -7.08 -16.65 -5.08
CA TYR A 550 -5.65 -16.83 -4.80
C TYR A 550 -4.76 -15.86 -5.59
N ALA A 551 -5.34 -14.89 -6.32
CA ALA A 551 -4.56 -13.86 -6.99
C ALA A 551 -3.68 -13.10 -5.99
N GLY A 552 -2.41 -12.92 -6.36
CA GLY A 552 -1.38 -12.30 -5.51
C GLY A 552 -0.73 -13.24 -4.52
N GLN A 553 -1.04 -14.54 -4.55
CA GLN A 553 -0.48 -15.54 -3.65
C GLN A 553 0.41 -16.53 -4.40
N SER A 554 1.44 -17.02 -3.70
CA SER A 554 2.17 -18.22 -4.10
C SER A 554 1.50 -19.44 -3.48
N VAL A 555 0.99 -20.32 -4.33
CA VAL A 555 0.27 -21.53 -3.94
C VAL A 555 0.91 -22.77 -4.57
N THR A 556 0.59 -23.95 -4.07
CA THR A 556 0.94 -25.21 -4.71
C THR A 556 -0.32 -25.87 -5.24
N LEU A 557 -0.37 -26.10 -6.55
CA LEU A 557 -1.36 -26.97 -7.17
C LEU A 557 -0.92 -28.42 -6.93
N LYS A 558 -1.79 -29.24 -6.35
CA LYS A 558 -1.52 -30.64 -6.08
C LYS A 558 -2.67 -31.53 -6.56
N PHE A 559 -2.33 -32.54 -7.35
CA PHE A 559 -3.18 -33.66 -7.70
C PHE A 559 -2.83 -34.85 -6.81
N THR A 560 -3.83 -35.61 -6.39
CA THR A 560 -3.64 -36.80 -5.56
C THR A 560 -4.63 -37.87 -5.97
N GLY A 561 -4.10 -38.95 -6.53
CA GLY A 561 -4.77 -40.23 -6.70
C GLY A 561 -4.59 -41.08 -5.45
N ALA A 562 -5.57 -41.92 -5.17
CA ALA A 562 -5.49 -42.91 -4.12
C ALA A 562 -6.39 -44.09 -4.47
N GLU A 563 -5.77 -45.21 -4.82
CA GLU A 563 -6.37 -46.54 -4.77
C GLU A 563 -6.28 -47.10 -3.36
N THR A 564 -7.41 -47.48 -2.75
CA THR A 564 -7.39 -47.92 -1.34
C THR A 564 -7.58 -49.41 -1.14
N ASP A 565 -8.10 -50.11 -2.15
CA ASP A 565 -8.25 -51.55 -2.08
C ASP A 565 -7.00 -52.29 -2.57
N ALA A 566 -6.78 -53.50 -2.06
CA ALA A 566 -5.54 -54.24 -2.30
C ALA A 566 -5.70 -55.40 -3.30
N ASN A 567 -6.93 -55.69 -3.75
CA ASN A 567 -7.27 -56.88 -4.56
C ASN A 567 -8.65 -56.77 -5.28
N GLY A 568 -9.15 -55.55 -5.53
CA GLY A 568 -10.45 -55.28 -6.14
C GLY A 568 -10.36 -54.91 -7.62
N GLY A 569 -11.30 -54.09 -8.09
CA GLY A 569 -11.16 -53.42 -9.38
C GLY A 569 -10.03 -52.38 -9.32
N THR A 570 -9.80 -51.73 -10.44
CA THR A 570 -8.79 -50.68 -10.62
C THR A 570 -9.48 -49.42 -11.06
N THR A 571 -8.90 -48.27 -10.73
CA THR A 571 -9.36 -46.99 -11.23
C THR A 571 -8.17 -46.17 -11.71
N ASP A 572 -8.16 -45.91 -13.01
CA ASP A 572 -7.15 -45.09 -13.67
C ASP A 572 -7.64 -43.64 -13.62
N PHE A 573 -6.85 -42.74 -13.05
CA PHE A 573 -7.09 -41.30 -13.13
C PHE A 573 -6.02 -40.68 -14.00
N VAL A 574 -6.38 -40.18 -15.18
CA VAL A 574 -5.41 -39.64 -16.13
C VAL A 574 -5.71 -38.18 -16.40
N ILE A 575 -4.70 -37.33 -16.22
CA ILE A 575 -4.78 -35.91 -16.57
C ILE A 575 -3.79 -35.54 -17.65
N ASP A 576 -4.21 -34.57 -18.47
CA ASP A 576 -3.38 -34.00 -19.53
C ASP A 576 -3.78 -32.54 -19.80
N ASP A 577 -2.92 -31.82 -20.53
CA ASP A 577 -3.12 -30.43 -20.97
C ASP A 577 -3.59 -29.51 -19.83
N THR A 578 -2.86 -29.52 -18.72
CA THR A 578 -3.13 -28.64 -17.57
C THR A 578 -2.83 -27.18 -17.94
N ALA A 579 -3.52 -26.24 -17.33
CA ALA A 579 -3.27 -24.83 -17.55
C ALA A 579 -3.78 -24.04 -16.35
N LEU A 580 -2.96 -23.14 -15.80
CA LEU A 580 -3.40 -22.07 -14.92
C LEU A 580 -3.21 -20.75 -15.65
N THR A 581 -4.29 -20.28 -16.26
CA THR A 581 -4.26 -19.07 -17.09
C THR A 581 -4.72 -17.88 -16.28
N THR A 582 -3.97 -16.78 -16.35
CA THR A 582 -4.34 -15.49 -15.79
C THR A 582 -4.78 -14.52 -16.86
N SER A 583 -5.76 -13.67 -16.57
CA SER A 583 -6.35 -12.70 -17.51
C SER A 583 -6.85 -11.42 -16.85
#